data_AF-A0A377ZYX9-F1
#
_entry.id   AF-A0A377ZYX9-F1
#
_cell.length_a   1.000
_cell.length_b   1.000
_cell.length_c   1.000
_cell.angle_alpha   90.00
_cell.angle_beta   90.00
_cell.angle_gamma   90.00
#
_symmetry.space_group_name_H-M   'P 1'
#
loop_
_entity.id
_entity.type
_entity.pdbx_description
1 polymer ?
#
loop_
_entity_poly.entity_id
_entity_poly.type
_entity_poly.pdbx_seq_one_letter_code
_entity_poly.pdbx_strand_id
1 'polypeptide(L)'
;MTPRVNWKTAKGAPQGDGGTDYRRFPQHAYFLDENDISREGHSPLLEVPMSIQYKHSAWMNSVKQGYDRLRGKVRSPSVHWLRPMGGNVETMKKVVEQTLTQGNDYVEYMLHSSEYMPGGSPTFQNERDIERLYADLEAFFSWLAPQVKGMTLAEYYQRKITQR
;
A
#
# COMPACT_ATOMS: atom_id res chain seq x y z
N MET A 1 -7.19 -0.88 -3.77
CA MET A 1 -6.32 -1.53 -4.80
C MET A 1 -4.85 -1.55 -4.35
N THR A 2 -3.99 -2.45 -4.85
CA THR A 2 -2.57 -2.58 -4.43
C THR A 2 -1.58 -2.17 -5.53
N PRO A 3 -1.36 -0.86 -5.74
CA PRO A 3 -0.57 -0.38 -6.87
C PRO A 3 0.85 -0.93 -6.80
N ARG A 4 1.51 -1.08 -7.96
CA ARG A 4 2.89 -1.63 -8.12
C ARG A 4 3.04 -3.12 -7.89
N VAL A 5 2.00 -3.81 -7.43
CA VAL A 5 2.03 -5.25 -7.17
C VAL A 5 1.44 -6.02 -8.35
N ASN A 6 2.09 -7.12 -8.72
CA ASN A 6 1.58 -8.06 -9.72
C ASN A 6 1.19 -9.37 -9.03
N TRP A 7 -0.10 -9.70 -9.07
CA TRP A 7 -0.66 -10.90 -8.45
C TRP A 7 -0.88 -12.07 -9.43
N LYS A 8 -0.44 -11.97 -10.69
CA LYS A 8 -0.63 -13.04 -11.70
C LYS A 8 -0.09 -14.41 -11.28
N THR A 9 0.97 -14.43 -10.45
CA THR A 9 1.56 -15.68 -9.95
C THR A 9 0.98 -16.12 -8.61
N ALA A 10 0.07 -15.34 -8.03
CA ALA A 10 -0.58 -15.69 -6.77
C ALA A 10 -1.63 -16.77 -7.04
N LYS A 11 -1.56 -17.83 -6.24
CA LYS A 11 -2.54 -18.92 -6.32
C LYS A 11 -3.87 -18.40 -5.81
N GLY A 12 -4.92 -18.58 -6.61
CA GLY A 12 -6.29 -18.18 -6.29
C GLY A 12 -7.25 -19.29 -6.70
N ALA A 13 -8.26 -18.94 -7.50
CA ALA A 13 -9.16 -19.91 -8.10
C ALA A 13 -8.35 -21.01 -8.84
N PRO A 14 -8.57 -22.31 -8.54
CA PRO A 14 -7.79 -23.40 -9.14
C PRO A 14 -7.82 -23.44 -10.67
N GLN A 15 -8.85 -22.86 -11.28
CA GLN A 15 -9.07 -22.81 -12.73
C GLN A 15 -8.90 -21.39 -13.31
N GLY A 16 -8.38 -20.45 -12.52
CA GLY A 16 -8.18 -19.06 -12.96
C GLY A 16 -6.73 -18.77 -13.35
N ASP A 17 -6.54 -17.65 -14.05
CA ASP A 17 -5.24 -17.18 -14.55
C ASP A 17 -4.40 -16.41 -13.50
N GLY A 18 -4.68 -16.65 -12.21
CA GLY A 18 -4.09 -15.91 -11.08
C GLY A 18 -4.80 -14.59 -10.77
N GLY A 19 -4.13 -13.71 -10.02
CA GLY A 19 -4.67 -12.41 -9.62
C GLY A 19 -4.34 -11.26 -10.60
N THR A 20 -4.94 -10.09 -10.34
CA THR A 20 -4.78 -8.88 -11.17
C THR A 20 -3.36 -8.29 -11.11
N ASP A 21 -2.91 -7.70 -12.22
CA ASP A 21 -1.65 -6.96 -12.30
C ASP A 21 -1.88 -5.45 -12.12
N TYR A 22 -1.63 -4.94 -10.91
CA TYR A 22 -1.87 -3.56 -10.54
C TYR A 22 -0.69 -2.62 -10.84
N ARG A 23 0.34 -3.08 -11.56
CA ARG A 23 1.54 -2.25 -11.84
C ARG A 23 1.23 -1.03 -12.71
N ARG A 24 0.17 -1.09 -13.53
CA ARG A 24 -0.22 -0.05 -14.48
C ARG A 24 -1.44 0.77 -14.05
N PHE A 25 -2.01 0.46 -12.89
CA PHE A 25 -3.19 1.17 -12.40
C PHE A 25 -2.81 2.56 -11.85
N PRO A 26 -3.78 3.50 -11.74
CA PRO A 26 -3.57 4.80 -11.14
C PRO A 26 -3.09 4.67 -9.69
N GLN A 27 -2.23 5.60 -9.29
CA GLN A 27 -1.61 5.60 -7.96
C GLN A 27 -2.28 6.60 -7.00
N HIS A 28 -3.03 7.54 -7.56
CA HIS A 28 -3.91 8.47 -6.84
C HIS A 28 -5.33 7.92 -6.81
N ALA A 29 -6.19 8.47 -5.96
CA ALA A 29 -7.60 8.11 -5.91
C ALA A 29 -8.33 8.59 -7.18
N TYR A 30 -9.12 7.72 -7.79
CA TYR A 30 -9.80 7.98 -9.07
C TYR A 30 -11.21 7.40 -9.05
N PHE A 31 -12.14 8.05 -9.76
CA PHE A 31 -13.44 7.47 -10.01
C PHE A 31 -13.30 6.41 -11.10
N LEU A 32 -13.77 5.21 -10.83
CA LEU A 32 -13.48 4.04 -11.64
C LEU A 32 -14.26 4.05 -12.96
N ASP A 33 -13.69 3.49 -14.03
CA ASP A 33 -14.44 3.10 -15.23
C ASP A 33 -14.99 1.67 -15.04
N GLU A 34 -16.30 1.50 -15.08
CA GLU A 34 -16.98 0.22 -14.88
C GLU A 34 -16.61 -0.83 -15.93
N ASN A 35 -16.19 -0.40 -17.13
CA ASN A 35 -15.75 -1.30 -18.19
C ASN A 35 -14.25 -1.61 -18.14
N ASP A 36 -13.46 -0.76 -17.45
CA ASP A 36 -12.03 -0.93 -17.26
C ASP A 36 -11.57 -0.37 -15.92
N ILE A 37 -11.55 -1.23 -14.90
CA ILE A 37 -11.16 -0.88 -13.53
C ILE A 37 -9.74 -0.29 -13.42
N SER A 38 -8.91 -0.40 -14.46
CA SER A 38 -7.55 0.14 -14.49
C SER A 38 -7.49 1.62 -14.90
N ARG A 39 -8.63 2.27 -15.12
CA ARG A 39 -8.71 3.64 -15.63
C ARG A 39 -9.69 4.49 -14.83
N GLU A 40 -9.44 5.80 -14.90
CA GLU A 40 -10.41 6.80 -14.47
C GLU A 40 -11.58 6.85 -15.45
N GLY A 41 -12.78 6.98 -14.89
CA GLY A 41 -14.05 7.05 -15.61
C GLY A 41 -15.04 7.94 -14.87
N HIS A 42 -16.32 7.75 -15.19
CA HIS A 42 -17.40 8.61 -14.70
C HIS A 42 -18.28 7.95 -13.63
N SER A 43 -17.96 6.73 -13.20
CA SER A 43 -18.76 6.04 -12.18
C SER A 43 -18.74 6.79 -10.84
N PRO A 44 -19.72 6.56 -9.96
CA PRO A 44 -19.67 7.06 -8.59
C PRO A 44 -18.71 6.27 -7.70
N LEU A 45 -18.08 5.19 -8.19
CA LEU A 45 -17.21 4.36 -7.36
C LEU A 45 -15.80 4.98 -7.31
N LEU A 46 -15.40 5.46 -6.13
CA LEU A 46 -14.04 5.95 -5.89
C LEU A 46 -13.14 4.79 -5.49
N GLU A 47 -12.12 4.52 -6.30
CA GLU A 47 -11.04 3.63 -5.91
C GLU A 47 -9.99 4.43 -5.14
N VAL A 48 -9.58 3.91 -3.98
CA VAL A 48 -8.52 4.48 -3.14
C VAL A 48 -7.38 3.46 -3.09
N PRO A 49 -6.32 3.65 -3.91
CA PRO A 49 -5.16 2.78 -3.89
C PRO A 49 -4.40 2.83 -2.55
N MET A 50 -3.98 1.66 -2.06
CA MET A 50 -3.13 1.56 -0.86
C MET A 50 -1.83 2.36 -1.06
N SER A 51 -1.35 3.02 0.00
CA SER A 51 -0.05 3.68 -0.03
C SER A 51 1.10 2.66 -0.06
N ILE A 52 1.59 2.40 -1.27
CA ILE A 52 2.65 1.44 -1.57
C ILE A 52 3.74 2.12 -2.39
N GLN A 53 4.99 1.97 -1.95
CA GLN A 53 6.17 2.50 -2.63
C GLN A 53 7.21 1.42 -2.91
N TYR A 54 8.01 1.58 -3.96
CA TYR A 54 9.10 0.65 -4.26
C TYR A 54 10.19 0.74 -3.19
N LYS A 55 10.73 -0.41 -2.79
CA LYS A 55 11.82 -0.49 -1.80
C LYS A 55 13.14 0.09 -2.31
N HIS A 56 13.38 -0.03 -3.61
CA HIS A 56 14.61 0.41 -4.24
C HIS A 56 14.28 1.40 -5.36
N SER A 57 15.27 2.23 -5.72
CA SER A 57 15.19 3.11 -6.87
C SER A 57 14.91 2.35 -8.17
N ALA A 58 14.34 3.04 -9.16
CA ALA A 58 13.99 2.45 -10.46
C ALA A 58 15.19 1.75 -11.10
N TRP A 59 16.38 2.34 -11.03
CA TRP A 59 17.61 1.75 -11.56
C TRP A 59 18.00 0.44 -10.87
N MET A 60 18.00 0.41 -9.54
CA MET A 60 18.27 -0.82 -8.79
C MET A 60 17.24 -1.92 -9.06
N ASN A 61 15.96 -1.55 -9.21
CA ASN A 61 14.91 -2.51 -9.58
C ASN A 61 15.12 -3.08 -10.99
N SER A 62 15.56 -2.27 -11.96
CA SER A 62 15.87 -2.74 -13.31
C SER A 62 17.06 -3.70 -13.32
N VAL A 63 18.12 -3.40 -12.56
CA VAL A 63 19.29 -4.29 -12.43
C VAL A 63 18.90 -5.63 -11.81
N LYS A 64 18.13 -5.60 -10.70
CA LYS A 64 17.65 -6.83 -10.05
C LYS A 64 16.74 -7.65 -10.96
N GLN A 65 15.81 -7.01 -11.68
CA GLN A 65 14.92 -7.69 -12.62
C GLN A 65 15.70 -8.32 -13.78
N GLY A 66 16.71 -7.64 -14.31
CA GLY A 66 17.59 -8.20 -15.34
C GLY A 66 18.33 -9.44 -14.85
N TYR A 67 18.89 -9.38 -13.64
CA TYR A 67 19.57 -10.51 -13.01
C TYR A 67 18.64 -11.70 -12.72
N ASP A 68 17.45 -11.44 -12.17
CA ASP A 68 16.46 -12.48 -11.89
C ASP A 68 15.95 -13.14 -13.18
N ARG A 69 15.77 -12.35 -14.25
CA ARG A 69 15.40 -12.87 -15.58
C ARG A 69 16.47 -13.80 -16.16
N LEU A 70 17.75 -13.46 -15.99
CA LEU A 70 18.87 -14.34 -16.38
C LEU A 70 18.88 -15.65 -15.59
N ARG A 71 18.35 -15.65 -14.36
CA ARG A 71 18.17 -16.86 -13.52
C ARG A 71 16.84 -17.57 -13.72
N GLY A 72 16.03 -17.16 -14.71
CA GLY A 72 14.71 -17.73 -14.97
C GLY A 72 13.67 -17.44 -13.89
N LYS A 73 13.91 -16.49 -12.98
CA LYS A 73 12.99 -16.10 -11.92
C LYS A 73 12.22 -14.84 -12.33
N VAL A 74 10.89 -14.93 -12.33
CA VAL A 74 10.01 -13.77 -12.46
C VAL A 74 9.58 -13.36 -11.05
N ARG A 75 10.22 -12.32 -10.50
CA ARG A 75 9.85 -11.75 -9.21
C ARG A 75 9.36 -10.31 -9.37
N SER A 76 8.22 -10.02 -8.77
CA SER A 76 7.72 -8.65 -8.66
C SER A 76 8.69 -7.81 -7.83
N PRO A 77 8.88 -6.52 -8.16
CA PRO A 77 9.73 -5.63 -7.36
C PRO A 77 9.29 -5.61 -5.90
N SER A 78 10.25 -5.58 -4.97
CA SER A 78 9.94 -5.45 -3.55
C SER A 78 9.33 -4.08 -3.26
N VAL A 79 8.24 -4.08 -2.52
CA VAL A 79 7.50 -2.88 -2.15
C VAL A 79 7.40 -2.74 -0.63
N HIS A 80 7.27 -1.50 -0.17
CA HIS A 80 6.88 -1.16 1.19
C HIS A 80 5.46 -0.64 1.17
N TRP A 81 4.65 -1.20 2.07
CA TRP A 81 3.28 -0.77 2.31
C TRP A 81 3.30 0.11 3.55
N LEU A 82 2.37 1.05 3.64
CA LEU A 82 2.14 1.79 4.86
C LEU A 82 1.40 0.91 5.90
N ARG A 83 2.15 -0.05 6.46
CA ARG A 83 1.69 -1.05 7.43
C ARG A 83 2.77 -1.29 8.49
N PRO A 84 2.42 -1.41 9.79
CA PRO A 84 3.38 -1.75 10.82
C PRO A 84 3.77 -3.22 10.72
N MET A 85 5.04 -3.51 10.95
CA MET A 85 5.58 -4.86 11.05
C MET A 85 6.45 -5.03 12.30
N GLY A 86 6.46 -4.03 13.19
CA GLY A 86 7.41 -3.91 14.29
C GLY A 86 8.79 -3.46 13.82
N GLY A 87 9.30 -2.37 14.42
CA GLY A 87 10.61 -1.80 14.13
C GLY A 87 10.75 -1.12 12.77
N ASN A 88 9.66 -0.83 12.07
CA ASN A 88 9.68 -0.32 10.69
C ASN A 88 9.16 1.12 10.55
N VAL A 89 9.11 1.90 11.63
CA VAL A 89 8.64 3.30 11.65
C VAL A 89 9.30 4.14 10.55
N GLU A 90 10.63 4.10 10.44
CA GLU A 90 11.38 4.86 9.41
C GLU A 90 11.03 4.43 7.98
N THR A 91 10.63 3.17 7.79
CA THR A 91 10.14 2.71 6.48
C THR A 91 8.76 3.28 6.19
N MET A 92 7.87 3.31 7.19
CA MET A 92 6.54 3.91 7.05
C MET A 92 6.62 5.42 6.76
N LYS A 93 7.50 6.15 7.46
CA LYS A 93 7.76 7.57 7.18
C LYS A 93 8.18 7.82 5.74
N LYS A 94 9.13 7.02 5.22
CA LYS A 94 9.57 7.09 3.82
C LYS A 94 8.45 6.83 2.83
N VAL A 95 7.55 5.89 3.12
CA VAL A 95 6.38 5.63 2.27
C VAL A 95 5.47 6.87 2.23
N VAL A 96 5.21 7.51 3.37
CA VAL A 96 4.42 8.76 3.44
C VAL A 96 5.09 9.87 2.64
N GLU A 97 6.36 10.17 2.92
CA GLU A 97 7.11 11.24 2.24
C GLU A 97 7.11 11.06 0.73
N GLN A 98 7.38 9.85 0.23
CA GLN A 98 7.37 9.54 -1.19
C GLN A 98 5.98 9.68 -1.80
N THR A 99 4.94 9.25 -1.08
CA THR A 99 3.55 9.33 -1.56
C THR A 99 3.10 10.78 -1.69
N LEU A 100 3.38 11.61 -0.69
CA LEU A 100 3.06 13.04 -0.72
C LEU A 100 3.90 13.81 -1.75
N THR A 101 5.20 13.51 -1.87
CA THR A 101 6.10 14.14 -2.85
C THR A 101 5.70 13.82 -4.30
N GLN A 102 5.09 12.65 -4.53
CA GLN A 102 4.53 12.26 -5.82
C GLN A 102 3.21 12.98 -6.17
N GLY A 103 2.72 13.87 -5.29
CA GLY A 103 1.52 14.67 -5.51
C GLY A 103 0.22 13.98 -5.08
N ASN A 104 0.29 12.87 -4.35
CA ASN A 104 -0.92 12.27 -3.77
C ASN A 104 -1.43 13.16 -2.62
N ASP A 105 -2.75 13.30 -2.53
CA ASP A 105 -3.42 14.13 -1.55
C ASP A 105 -3.89 13.37 -0.29
N TYR A 106 -3.50 12.09 -0.19
CA TYR A 106 -3.78 11.22 0.93
C TYR A 106 -2.66 10.20 1.13
N VAL A 107 -2.66 9.58 2.30
CA VAL A 107 -1.96 8.32 2.57
C VAL A 107 -2.93 7.37 3.26
N GLU A 108 -2.88 6.10 2.90
CA GLU A 108 -3.72 5.05 3.46
C GLU A 108 -2.87 4.08 4.27
N TYR A 109 -3.14 4.05 5.56
CA TYR A 109 -2.52 3.17 6.54
C TYR A 109 -3.39 1.93 6.75
N MET A 110 -2.79 0.73 6.74
CA MET A 110 -3.50 -0.52 6.99
C MET A 110 -2.91 -1.26 8.19
N LEU A 111 -3.79 -1.70 9.07
CA LEU A 111 -3.53 -2.74 10.06
C LEU A 111 -4.84 -3.48 10.35
N HIS A 112 -4.77 -4.80 10.53
CA HIS A 112 -5.94 -5.61 10.87
C HIS A 112 -6.14 -5.66 12.38
N SER A 113 -7.38 -5.63 12.88
CA SER A 113 -7.65 -5.55 14.33
C SER A 113 -7.06 -6.72 15.13
N SER A 114 -6.94 -7.91 14.52
CA SER A 114 -6.29 -9.05 15.16
C SER A 114 -4.80 -8.82 15.42
N GLU A 115 -4.14 -7.92 14.69
CA GLU A 115 -2.72 -7.62 14.85
C GLU A 115 -2.42 -6.85 16.16
N TYR A 116 -3.45 -6.35 16.86
CA TYR A 116 -3.31 -5.70 18.17
C TYR A 116 -3.21 -6.68 19.35
N MET A 117 -3.23 -7.99 19.09
CA MET A 117 -3.18 -9.01 20.14
C MET A 117 -2.05 -10.01 19.92
N PRO A 118 -1.42 -10.51 21.02
CA PRO A 118 -0.43 -11.58 20.93
C PRO A 118 -0.98 -12.79 20.17
N GLY A 119 -0.22 -13.28 19.20
CA GLY A 119 -0.58 -14.44 18.38
C GLY A 119 -1.70 -14.15 17.34
N GLY A 120 -2.22 -12.92 17.30
CA GLY A 120 -3.24 -12.52 16.33
C GLY A 120 -2.70 -12.29 14.91
N SER A 121 -1.38 -12.36 14.74
CA SER A 121 -0.72 -12.46 13.42
C SER A 121 0.63 -13.17 13.50
N PRO A 122 1.17 -13.64 12.36
CA PRO A 122 2.54 -14.15 12.29
C PRO A 122 3.62 -13.16 12.77
N THR A 123 3.34 -11.86 12.66
CA THR A 123 4.30 -10.78 12.97
C THR A 123 4.36 -10.45 14.46
N PHE A 124 3.23 -10.55 15.16
CA PHE A 124 3.09 -10.16 16.57
C PHE A 124 2.68 -11.38 17.40
N GLN A 125 3.67 -12.10 17.94
CA GLN A 125 3.45 -13.40 18.58
C GLN A 125 3.21 -13.31 20.08
N ASN A 126 3.85 -12.36 20.75
CA ASN A 126 3.85 -12.23 22.22
C ASN A 126 3.51 -10.79 22.66
N GLU A 127 3.33 -10.55 23.97
CA GLU A 127 3.00 -9.21 24.48
C GLU A 127 4.09 -8.17 24.15
N ARG A 128 5.37 -8.55 24.18
CA ARG A 128 6.47 -7.63 23.88
C ARG A 128 6.41 -7.12 22.45
N ASP A 129 6.00 -7.96 21.50
CA ASP A 129 5.80 -7.54 20.11
C ASP A 129 4.68 -6.50 19.99
N ILE A 130 3.62 -6.65 20.79
CA ILE A 130 2.48 -5.73 20.84
C ILE A 130 2.86 -4.40 21.51
N GLU A 131 3.59 -4.43 22.62
CA GLU A 131 4.10 -3.20 23.26
C GLU A 131 5.01 -2.42 22.30
N ARG A 132 5.88 -3.12 21.56
CA ARG A 132 6.71 -2.50 20.52
C ARG A 132 5.85 -1.92 19.40
N LEU A 133 4.81 -2.62 18.96
CA LEU A 133 3.88 -2.11 17.97
C LEU A 133 3.26 -0.79 18.45
N TYR A 134 2.75 -0.72 19.68
CA TYR A 134 2.16 0.52 20.20
C TYR A 134 3.17 1.67 20.27
N ALA A 135 4.39 1.42 20.76
CA ALA A 135 5.45 2.43 20.78
C ALA A 135 5.80 2.92 19.37
N ASP A 136 5.87 2.02 18.39
CA ASP A 136 6.10 2.36 16.99
C ASP A 136 4.96 3.20 16.39
N LEU A 137 3.70 2.86 16.71
CA LEU A 137 2.52 3.60 16.26
C LEU A 137 2.47 5.01 16.86
N GLU A 138 2.76 5.15 18.16
CA GLU A 138 2.79 6.44 18.83
C GLU A 138 3.88 7.35 18.22
N ALA A 139 5.08 6.82 18.01
CA ALA A 139 6.16 7.55 17.36
C ALA A 139 5.82 7.93 15.91
N PHE A 140 5.18 7.03 15.17
CA PHE A 140 4.77 7.27 13.79
C PHE A 140 3.66 8.32 13.68
N PHE A 141 2.58 8.19 14.46
CA PHE A 141 1.46 9.13 14.41
C PHE A 141 1.81 10.50 14.98
N SER A 142 2.67 10.58 16.00
CA SER A 142 3.17 11.86 16.51
C SER A 142 3.95 12.63 15.44
N TRP A 143 4.74 11.94 14.62
CA TRP A 143 5.45 12.53 13.48
C TRP A 143 4.51 12.87 12.31
N LEU A 144 3.47 12.06 12.08
CA LEU A 144 2.55 12.22 10.94
C LEU A 144 1.50 13.32 11.17
N ALA A 145 1.00 13.46 12.41
CA ALA A 145 -0.08 14.37 12.79
C ALA A 145 0.07 15.82 12.31
N PRO A 146 1.25 16.48 12.37
CA PRO A 146 1.37 17.86 11.88
C PRO A 146 1.27 18.00 10.35
N GLN A 147 1.34 16.90 9.60
CA GLN A 147 1.41 16.90 8.13
C GLN A 147 0.08 16.55 7.46
N VAL A 148 -0.81 15.83 8.15
CA VAL A 148 -2.05 15.28 7.58
C VAL A 148 -3.20 15.35 8.57
N LYS A 149 -4.43 15.20 8.06
CA LYS A 149 -5.65 15.08 8.87
C LYS A 149 -6.25 13.69 8.69
N GLY A 150 -6.56 13.02 9.81
CA GLY A 150 -7.29 11.76 9.78
C GLY A 150 -8.69 11.93 9.16
N MET A 151 -9.06 11.00 8.29
CA MET A 151 -10.37 10.93 7.63
C MET A 151 -10.77 9.48 7.44
N THR A 152 -12.06 9.20 7.53
CA THR A 152 -12.67 7.97 7.01
C THR A 152 -12.70 7.99 5.48
N LEU A 153 -12.83 6.81 4.85
CA LEU A 153 -13.01 6.73 3.40
C LEU A 153 -14.29 7.47 2.93
N ALA A 154 -15.33 7.51 3.76
CA ALA A 154 -16.56 8.23 3.47
C ALA A 154 -16.34 9.77 3.46
N GLU A 155 -15.62 10.31 4.44
CA GLU A 155 -15.28 11.74 4.45
C GLU A 155 -14.37 12.11 3.28
N TYR A 156 -13.38 11.27 2.99
CA TYR A 156 -12.50 11.45 1.86
C TYR A 156 -13.25 11.42 0.52
N TYR A 157 -14.22 10.52 0.38
CA TYR A 157 -15.11 10.45 -0.78
C TYR A 157 -15.90 11.75 -0.98
N GLN A 158 -16.53 12.28 0.09
CA GLN A 158 -17.26 13.55 0.01
C GLN A 158 -16.36 14.73 -0.39
N ARG A 159 -15.13 14.76 0.12
CA ARG A 159 -14.13 15.76 -0.27
C ARG A 159 -13.80 15.66 -1.77
N LYS A 160 -13.58 14.45 -2.30
CA LYS A 160 -13.30 14.23 -3.72
C LYS A 160 -14.45 14.64 -4.62
N ILE A 161 -15.70 14.36 -4.23
CA ILE A 161 -16.87 14.84 -4.98
C ILE A 161 -16.90 16.35 -5.05
N THR A 162 -16.61 17.04 -3.94
CA THR A 162 -16.67 18.51 -3.89
C THR A 162 -15.58 19.18 -4.72
N GLN A 163 -14.48 18.46 -5.00
CA GLN A 163 -13.35 18.93 -5.80
C GLN A 163 -13.49 18.62 -7.31
N ARG A 164 -14.54 17.88 -7.69
CA ARG A 164 -14.82 17.48 -9.07
C ARG A 164 -15.56 18.57 -9.83
#